data_AF-A0A925PYC8-F1
#
_entry.id   AF-A0A925PYC8-F1
#
_cell.length_a   1.000
_cell.length_b   1.000
_cell.length_c   1.000
_cell.angle_alpha   90.00
_cell.angle_beta   90.00
_cell.angle_gamma   90.00
#
_symmetry.space_group_name_H-M   'P 1'
#
loop_
_entity.id
_entity.type
_entity.pdbx_description
1 polymer ?
#
loop_
_entity_poly.entity_id
_entity_poly.type
_entity_poly.pdbx_seq_one_letter_code
_entity_poly.pdbx_strand_id
1 'polypeptide(L)'
;LFAQTTIADPRVSAVMMGQLIKGMGADHVCWGTDAIWTGSPQWQIEALRRLEIPDELQRKYGLAPLGPADGPVKNAIFGGNNARLYDFGPRQVAELETDGLARYKVVYEREGAGRTNLAYGYAKR
;
A
#
# COMPACT_ATOMS: atom_id res chain seq x y z
N LEU A 1 -0.74 12.38 -4.06
CA LEU A 1 -0.60 12.92 -2.69
C LEU A 1 0.55 12.22 -1.96
N PHE A 2 0.36 10.96 -1.55
CA PHE A 2 1.24 10.25 -0.63
C PHE A 2 2.71 10.17 -1.06
N ALA A 3 3.00 9.78 -2.32
CA ALA A 3 4.36 9.58 -2.78
C ALA A 3 5.22 10.86 -2.66
N GLN A 4 4.70 11.99 -3.14
CA GLN A 4 5.41 13.27 -3.11
C GLN A 4 5.53 13.81 -1.68
N THR A 5 4.45 13.80 -0.90
CA THR A 5 4.45 14.35 0.46
C THR A 5 5.33 13.53 1.40
N THR A 6 5.36 12.22 1.27
CA THR A 6 6.12 11.34 2.17
C THR A 6 7.62 11.43 1.93
N ILE A 7 8.06 11.64 0.68
CA ILE A 7 9.48 11.90 0.39
C ILE A 7 9.89 13.29 0.89
N ALA A 8 9.05 14.31 0.64
CA ALA A 8 9.39 15.69 0.97
C ALA A 8 9.38 15.96 2.49
N ASP A 9 8.31 15.55 3.17
CA ASP A 9 8.16 15.68 4.62
C ASP A 9 7.17 14.62 5.17
N PRO A 10 7.68 13.53 5.78
CA PRO A 10 6.84 12.50 6.40
C PRO A 10 5.88 13.03 7.47
N ARG A 11 6.22 14.12 8.19
CA ARG A 11 5.36 14.70 9.24
C ARG A 11 4.14 15.36 8.62
N VAL A 12 4.32 16.09 7.51
CA VAL A 12 3.21 16.67 6.74
C VAL A 12 2.33 15.56 6.17
N SER A 13 2.93 14.52 5.60
CA SER A 13 2.20 13.35 5.09
C SER A 13 1.35 12.69 6.19
N ALA A 14 1.90 12.52 7.39
CA ALA A 14 1.17 11.97 8.53
C ALA A 14 -0.04 12.82 8.93
N VAL A 15 0.12 14.14 9.00
CA VAL A 15 -0.99 15.06 9.32
C VAL A 15 -2.06 15.02 8.23
N MET A 16 -1.69 15.04 6.95
CA MET A 16 -2.64 14.94 5.85
C MET A 16 -3.43 13.63 5.89
N MET A 17 -2.76 12.50 6.12
CA MET A 17 -3.43 11.20 6.29
C MET A 17 -4.41 11.23 7.47
N GLY A 18 -3.99 11.77 8.62
CA GLY A 18 -4.85 11.92 9.79
C GLY A 18 -6.06 12.81 9.52
N GLN A 19 -5.90 13.90 8.77
CA GLN A 19 -7.01 14.79 8.40
C GLN A 19 -8.01 14.11 7.46
N LEU A 20 -7.54 13.36 6.46
CA LEU A 20 -8.40 12.59 5.56
C LEU A 20 -9.22 11.56 6.34
N ILE A 21 -8.58 10.80 7.23
CA ILE A 21 -9.24 9.79 8.06
C ILE A 21 -10.25 10.45 9.02
N LYS A 22 -9.87 11.56 9.67
CA LYS A 22 -10.76 12.28 10.59
C LYS A 22 -11.99 12.86 9.88
N GLY A 23 -11.83 13.37 8.66
CA GLY A 23 -12.91 14.01 7.90
C GLY A 23 -13.84 13.02 7.19
N MET A 24 -13.30 11.91 6.68
CA MET A 24 -14.03 10.99 5.81
C MET A 24 -14.26 9.60 6.41
N GLY A 25 -13.52 9.23 7.46
CA GLY A 25 -13.47 7.86 7.97
C GLY A 25 -12.35 7.04 7.31
N ALA A 26 -11.74 6.14 8.09
CA ALA A 26 -10.67 5.26 7.60
C ALA A 26 -11.12 4.31 6.48
N ASP A 27 -12.42 4.04 6.40
CA ASP A 27 -13.08 3.18 5.41
C ASP A 27 -13.38 3.88 4.07
N HIS A 28 -13.14 5.19 3.98
CA HIS A 28 -13.33 6.02 2.79
C HIS A 28 -12.01 6.52 2.17
N VAL A 29 -10.86 6.11 2.72
CA VAL A 29 -9.53 6.47 2.20
C VAL A 29 -8.95 5.31 1.40
N CYS A 30 -8.76 5.48 0.09
CA CYS A 30 -8.22 4.43 -0.78
C CYS A 30 -6.74 4.65 -1.10
N TRP A 31 -6.03 3.55 -1.35
CA TRP A 31 -4.67 3.55 -1.87
C TRP A 31 -4.64 3.48 -3.40
N GLY A 32 -3.66 4.18 -3.99
CA GLY A 32 -3.25 4.06 -5.39
C GLY A 32 -1.76 4.35 -5.49
N THR A 33 -1.02 3.53 -6.25
CA THR A 33 0.45 3.54 -6.26
C THR A 33 1.07 4.70 -7.04
N ASP A 34 0.36 5.26 -8.01
CA ASP A 34 0.90 6.27 -8.91
C ASP A 34 2.23 5.84 -9.59
N ALA A 35 2.37 4.52 -9.82
CA ALA A 35 3.62 3.87 -10.23
C ALA A 35 4.14 4.33 -11.60
N ILE A 36 3.25 4.85 -12.46
CA ILE A 36 3.62 5.43 -13.75
C ILE A 36 4.63 6.58 -13.57
N TRP A 37 4.49 7.37 -12.49
CA TRP A 37 5.35 8.53 -12.23
C TRP A 37 6.45 8.27 -11.20
N THR A 38 6.33 7.18 -10.44
CA THR A 38 7.14 6.95 -9.22
C THR A 38 7.89 5.62 -9.21
N GLY A 39 7.78 4.84 -10.28
CA GLY A 39 8.43 3.54 -10.41
C GLY A 39 7.76 2.47 -9.56
N SER A 40 8.54 1.46 -9.15
CA SER A 40 8.04 0.35 -8.33
C SER A 40 7.44 0.88 -7.01
N PRO A 41 6.22 0.45 -6.63
CA PRO A 41 5.54 0.99 -5.45
C PRO A 41 6.06 0.45 -4.12
N GLN A 42 7.06 -0.45 -4.13
CA GLN A 42 7.54 -1.13 -2.92
C GLN A 42 7.94 -0.15 -1.81
N TRP A 43 8.65 0.92 -2.17
CA TRP A 43 9.05 1.94 -1.20
C TRP A 43 7.85 2.70 -0.61
N GLN A 44 6.78 2.91 -1.38
CA GLN A 44 5.57 3.57 -0.90
C GLN A 44 4.80 2.69 0.08
N ILE A 45 4.75 1.37 -0.21
CA ILE A 45 4.14 0.38 0.68
C ILE A 45 4.88 0.39 2.02
N GLU A 46 6.21 0.32 1.99
CA GLU A 46 7.02 0.39 3.21
C GLU A 46 6.82 1.70 3.96
N ALA A 47 6.74 2.82 3.24
CA ALA A 47 6.52 4.13 3.83
C ALA A 47 5.17 4.21 4.57
N LEU A 48 4.05 3.79 3.94
CA LEU A 48 2.75 3.82 4.61
C LEU A 48 2.67 2.81 5.77
N ARG A 49 3.33 1.63 5.64
CA ARG A 49 3.42 0.66 6.74
C ARG A 49 4.14 1.26 7.97
N ARG A 50 5.22 2.01 7.75
CA ARG A 50 6.00 2.67 8.82
C ARG A 50 5.41 3.99 9.31
N LEU A 51 4.59 4.65 8.49
CA LEU A 51 4.05 5.97 8.81
C LEU A 51 3.22 5.90 10.09
N GLU A 52 3.50 6.81 11.01
CA GLU A 52 2.70 7.05 12.20
C GLU A 52 2.61 8.57 12.41
N ILE A 53 1.53 9.03 13.02
CA ILE A 53 1.37 10.42 13.41
C ILE A 53 2.07 10.59 14.77
N PRO A 54 3.13 11.40 14.87
CA PRO A 54 3.78 11.67 16.16
C PRO A 54 2.79 12.19 17.23
N ASP A 55 2.96 11.78 18.48
CA ASP A 55 2.04 12.09 19.60
C ASP A 55 1.81 13.60 19.80
N GLU A 56 2.82 14.43 19.53
CA GLU A 56 2.67 15.88 19.58
C GLU A 56 1.72 16.40 18.49
N LEU A 57 1.73 15.80 17.30
CA LEU A 57 0.85 16.16 16.19
C LEU A 57 -0.56 15.59 16.38
N GLN A 58 -0.68 14.38 16.95
CA GLN A 58 -1.96 13.82 17.37
C GLN A 58 -2.68 14.77 18.34
N ARG A 59 -1.99 15.21 19.39
CA ARG A 59 -2.55 16.14 20.40
C ARG A 59 -2.87 17.51 19.80
N LYS A 60 -1.94 18.07 19.01
CA LYS A 60 -2.11 19.41 18.42
C LYS A 60 -3.31 19.50 17.48
N TYR A 61 -3.57 18.46 16.70
CA TYR A 61 -4.62 18.47 15.66
C TYR A 61 -5.83 17.58 15.99
N GLY A 62 -5.83 16.93 17.16
CA GLY A 62 -6.86 15.98 17.58
C GLY A 62 -7.01 14.84 16.57
N LEU A 63 -5.90 14.19 16.21
CA LEU A 63 -5.84 13.08 15.27
C LEU A 63 -5.65 11.76 16.03
N ALA A 64 -6.32 10.70 15.57
CA ALA A 64 -6.09 9.35 16.07
C ALA A 64 -4.79 8.78 15.49
N PRO A 65 -4.11 7.85 16.18
CA PRO A 65 -2.95 7.15 15.63
C PRO A 65 -3.35 6.30 14.41
N LEU A 66 -2.42 6.11 13.47
CA LEU A 66 -2.61 5.23 12.32
C LEU A 66 -2.47 3.76 12.71
N GLY A 67 -1.69 3.48 13.76
CA GLY A 67 -1.55 2.16 14.36
C GLY A 67 -0.47 1.29 13.71
N PRO A 68 -0.41 0.01 14.10
CA PRO A 68 0.66 -0.90 13.68
C PRO A 68 0.68 -1.09 12.17
N ALA A 69 1.82 -1.51 11.63
CA ALA A 69 2.04 -1.64 10.20
C ALA A 69 0.95 -2.47 9.51
N ASP A 70 0.56 -3.60 10.09
CA ASP A 70 -0.48 -4.53 9.69
C ASP A 70 -1.83 -4.29 10.40
N GLY A 71 -2.02 -3.10 10.97
CA GLY A 71 -3.23 -2.71 11.66
C GLY A 71 -4.45 -2.52 10.74
N PRO A 72 -5.65 -2.45 11.32
CA PRO A 72 -6.91 -2.39 10.57
C PRO A 72 -6.98 -1.16 9.66
N VAL A 73 -6.51 0.01 10.11
CA VAL A 73 -6.51 1.25 9.31
C VAL A 73 -5.67 1.11 8.05
N LYS A 74 -4.41 0.65 8.18
CA LYS A 74 -3.50 0.52 7.04
C LYS A 74 -3.92 -0.59 6.09
N ASN A 75 -4.41 -1.74 6.60
CA ASN A 75 -4.96 -2.81 5.77
C ASN A 75 -6.22 -2.37 5.00
N ALA A 76 -7.09 -1.60 5.65
CA ALA A 76 -8.26 -1.01 4.99
C ALA A 76 -7.82 -0.11 3.83
N ILE A 77 -6.89 0.83 4.08
CA ILE A 77 -6.41 1.76 3.06
C ILE A 77 -5.73 1.04 1.89
N PHE A 78 -4.84 0.06 2.17
CA PHE A 78 -4.07 -0.63 1.12
C PHE A 78 -4.92 -1.45 0.16
N GLY A 79 -6.03 -2.01 0.63
CA GLY A 79 -6.82 -2.90 -0.21
C GLY A 79 -8.24 -3.14 0.27
N GLY A 80 -8.49 -3.16 1.58
CA GLY A 80 -9.83 -3.46 2.11
C GLY A 80 -10.93 -2.52 1.61
N ASN A 81 -10.63 -1.22 1.53
CA ASN A 81 -11.59 -0.20 1.06
C ASN A 81 -11.89 -0.34 -0.43
N ASN A 82 -10.85 -0.57 -1.25
CA ASN A 82 -11.03 -0.82 -2.67
C ASN A 82 -11.76 -2.13 -2.92
N ALA A 83 -11.44 -3.20 -2.18
CA ALA A 83 -12.11 -4.48 -2.30
C ALA A 83 -13.62 -4.35 -2.04
N ARG A 84 -14.00 -3.60 -0.99
CA ARG A 84 -15.40 -3.26 -0.72
C ARG A 84 -16.05 -2.44 -1.84
N LEU A 85 -15.34 -1.47 -2.40
CA LEU A 85 -15.87 -0.60 -3.47
C LEU A 85 -16.14 -1.35 -4.78
N TYR A 86 -15.34 -2.37 -5.09
CA TYR A 86 -15.43 -3.15 -6.31
C TYR A 86 -16.14 -4.50 -6.13
N ASP A 87 -16.88 -4.68 -5.03
CA ASP A 87 -17.56 -5.94 -4.68
C ASP A 87 -16.61 -7.17 -4.73
N PHE A 88 -15.34 -6.96 -4.42
CA PHE A 88 -14.31 -8.00 -4.39
C PHE A 88 -14.39 -8.73 -3.04
N GLY A 89 -15.18 -9.79 -3.01
CA GLY A 89 -15.57 -10.48 -1.78
C GLY A 89 -14.51 -11.47 -1.24
N PRO A 90 -14.77 -12.06 -0.05
CA PRO A 90 -13.84 -12.97 0.63
C PRO A 90 -13.39 -14.16 -0.21
N ARG A 91 -14.28 -14.69 -1.06
CA ARG A 91 -13.95 -15.79 -1.98
C ARG A 91 -12.85 -15.38 -2.96
N GLN A 92 -12.99 -14.22 -3.60
CA GLN A 92 -12.01 -13.73 -4.57
C GLN A 92 -10.69 -13.36 -3.89
N VAL A 93 -10.74 -12.85 -2.65
CA VAL A 93 -9.54 -12.64 -1.82
C VAL A 93 -8.81 -13.96 -1.55
N ALA A 94 -9.54 -15.02 -1.18
CA ALA A 94 -8.95 -16.34 -0.94
C ALA A 94 -8.32 -16.95 -2.21
N GLU A 95 -8.89 -16.69 -3.38
CA GLU A 95 -8.33 -17.13 -4.67
C GLU A 95 -6.93 -16.53 -4.93
N LEU A 96 -6.60 -15.37 -4.35
CA LEU A 96 -5.27 -14.74 -4.46
C LEU A 96 -4.16 -15.51 -3.73
N GLU A 97 -4.49 -16.36 -2.75
CA GLU A 97 -3.48 -17.10 -1.98
C GLU A 97 -2.70 -18.11 -2.84
N THR A 98 -3.31 -18.55 -3.94
CA THR A 98 -2.75 -19.58 -4.83
C THR A 98 -2.64 -19.12 -6.28
N ASP A 99 -2.79 -17.83 -6.53
CA ASP A 99 -2.80 -17.27 -7.88
C ASP A 99 -1.41 -17.33 -8.56
N GLY A 100 -1.35 -16.81 -9.79
CA GLY A 100 -0.11 -16.74 -10.53
C GLY A 100 0.97 -15.91 -9.83
N LEU A 101 0.61 -14.83 -9.15
CA LEU A 101 1.54 -13.95 -8.43
C LEU A 101 2.09 -14.64 -7.18
N ALA A 102 1.25 -15.30 -6.40
CA ALA A 102 1.65 -16.10 -5.24
C ALA A 102 2.65 -17.18 -5.66
N ARG A 103 2.38 -17.89 -6.77
CA ARG A 103 3.33 -18.85 -7.34
C ARG A 103 4.64 -18.19 -7.74
N TYR A 104 4.61 -17.04 -8.41
CA TYR A 104 5.83 -16.34 -8.82
C TYR A 104 6.64 -15.83 -7.63
N LYS A 105 5.99 -15.42 -6.53
CA LYS A 105 6.65 -15.05 -5.28
C LYS A 105 7.44 -16.23 -4.70
N VAL A 106 6.84 -17.42 -4.60
CA VAL A 106 7.54 -18.64 -4.13
C VAL A 106 8.76 -18.95 -5.01
N VAL A 107 8.62 -18.87 -6.33
CA VAL A 107 9.75 -19.13 -7.22
C VAL A 107 10.84 -18.05 -7.05
N TYR A 108 10.47 -16.78 -6.90
CA TYR A 108 11.42 -15.69 -6.66
C TYR A 108 12.18 -15.85 -5.34
N GLU A 109 11.49 -16.21 -4.25
CA GLU A 109 12.12 -16.47 -2.95
C GLU A 109 13.12 -17.63 -3.01
N ARG A 110 12.85 -18.65 -3.83
CA ARG A 110 13.74 -19.80 -4.02
C ARG A 110 14.93 -19.49 -4.92
N GLU A 111 14.72 -18.80 -6.05
CA GLU A 111 15.71 -18.62 -7.12
C GLU A 111 16.46 -17.29 -7.04
N GLY A 112 15.96 -16.33 -6.26
CA GLY A 112 16.53 -14.99 -6.13
C GLY A 112 16.36 -14.11 -7.37
N ALA A 113 16.99 -12.93 -7.35
CA ALA A 113 16.98 -11.96 -8.45
C ALA A 113 17.73 -12.44 -9.71
N GLY A 114 18.39 -13.60 -9.65
CA GLY A 114 19.21 -14.19 -10.72
C GLY A 114 18.43 -14.82 -11.86
N ARG A 115 17.22 -14.31 -12.17
CA ARG A 115 16.55 -14.70 -13.41
C ARG A 115 17.24 -14.03 -14.58
N THR A 116 17.53 -14.81 -15.60
CA THR A 116 18.04 -14.34 -16.89
C THR A 116 17.15 -13.23 -17.45
N ASN A 117 17.73 -12.20 -18.09
CA ASN A 117 17.01 -11.17 -18.88
C ASN A 117 16.27 -11.73 -20.12
N LEU A 118 15.98 -13.03 -20.14
CA LEU A 118 15.25 -13.68 -21.22
C LEU A 118 13.78 -13.24 -21.14
N ALA A 119 13.39 -12.41 -22.10
CA ALA A 119 11.99 -12.09 -22.34
C ALA A 119 11.28 -13.35 -22.87
N TYR A 120 10.29 -13.84 -22.13
CA TYR A 120 9.35 -14.83 -22.65
C TYR A 120 8.10 -14.08 -23.15
N GLY A 121 8.02 -13.92 -24.47
CA GLY A 121 6.96 -13.22 -25.19
C GLY A 121 7.12 -13.41 -26.70
N TYR A 122 6.24 -12.82 -27.52
CA TYR A 122 6.28 -12.94 -28.99
C TYR A 122 7.43 -12.16 -29.66
N ALA A 123 8.64 -12.27 -29.12
CA ALA A 123 9.86 -11.97 -29.85
C ALA A 123 10.56 -13.29 -30.19
N LYS A 124 9.91 -14.11 -31.01
CA LYS A 124 10.60 -15.10 -31.84
C LYS A 124 10.88 -14.43 -33.18
N ARG A 125 12.15 -14.30 -33.54
CA ARG A 125 12.56 -14.33 -34.95
C ARG A 125 12.73 -15.78 -35.36
#